data_AF-A0A951HLK4-F1
#
_entry.id   AF-A0A951HLK4-F1
#
_cell.length_a   1.000
_cell.length_b   1.000
_cell.length_c   1.000
_cell.angle_alpha   90.00
_cell.angle_beta   90.00
_cell.angle_gamma   90.00
#
_symmetry.space_group_name_H-M   'P 1'
#
loop_
_entity.id
_entity.type
_entity.pdbx_description
1 polymer ?
#
loop_
_entity_poly.entity_id
_entity_poly.type
_entity_poly.pdbx_seq_one_letter_code
_entity_poly.pdbx_strand_id
1 'polypeptide(L)' 'MEVFVGDRGAAEATALVARLKALGLRGRDAAYLASAAPPAEAGPEQARYWKELAFMVPAAKRPAVCAVLGIRGPERREAA' A
#
# COMPACT_ATOMS: atom_id res chain seq x y z
N MET A 1 18.80 14.47 -3.41
CA MET A 1 18.24 13.11 -3.27
C MET A 1 17.09 13.25 -2.29
N GLU A 2 15.87 13.41 -2.79
CA GLU A 2 14.70 13.65 -1.95
C GLU A 2 14.24 12.33 -1.35
N VAL A 3 14.56 12.12 -0.07
CA VAL A 3 14.06 11.00 0.71
C VAL A 3 12.64 11.37 1.12
N PHE A 4 11.64 10.83 0.42
CA PHE A 4 10.25 10.90 0.86
C PHE A 4 10.12 10.09 2.16
N VAL A 5 10.25 10.78 3.29
CA VAL A 5 9.87 10.24 4.60
C VAL A 5 8.37 10.49 4.72
N GLY A 6 7.58 9.52 4.28
CA GLY A 6 6.16 9.49 4.57
C GLY A 6 5.97 9.56 6.08
N ASP A 7 5.09 10.46 6.51
CA ASP A 7 4.74 10.80 7.90
C ASP A 7 4.06 9.62 8.63
N ARG A 8 4.76 8.50 8.78
CA ARG A 8 4.45 7.45 9.75
C ARG A 8 5.64 7.34 10.68
N GLY A 9 5.41 7.40 11.99
CA GLY A 9 6.48 7.21 12.96
C GLY A 9 7.23 5.91 12.67
N ALA A 10 8.56 5.90 12.86
CA ALA A 10 9.41 4.76 12.51
C ALA A 10 8.95 3.43 13.13
N ALA A 11 8.34 3.46 14.32
CA ALA A 11 7.74 2.31 14.98
C ALA A 11 6.50 1.78 14.24
N GLU A 12 5.64 2.66 13.76
CA GLU A 12 4.44 2.31 13.00
C GLU A 12 4.81 1.74 11.63
N ALA A 13 5.76 2.37 10.93
CA ALA A 13 6.28 1.86 9.67
C ALA A 13 6.88 0.45 9.84
N THR A 14 7.66 0.22 10.89
CA THR A 14 8.25 -1.10 11.19
C THR A 14 7.18 -2.16 11.47
N ALA A 15 6.15 -1.81 12.27
CA ALA A 15 5.03 -2.71 12.55
C ALA A 15 4.24 -3.04 11.27
N LEU A 16 4.06 -2.05 10.38
CA LEU A 16 3.38 -2.24 9.10
C LEU A 16 4.18 -3.14 8.16
N VAL A 17 5.50 -2.96 8.07
CA VAL A 17 6.38 -3.85 7.31
C VAL A 17 6.28 -5.29 7.80
N ALA A 18 6.25 -5.52 9.12
CA ALA A 18 6.10 -6.85 9.68
C ALA A 18 4.76 -7.50 9.27
N ARG A 19 3.65 -6.74 9.34
CA ARG A 19 2.32 -7.21 8.92
C ARG A 19 2.28 -7.53 7.43
N LEU A 20 2.87 -6.68 6.57
CA LEU A 20 2.93 -6.90 5.13
C LEU A 20 3.80 -8.13 4.78
N LYS A 21 4.91 -8.33 5.48
CA LYS A 21 5.74 -9.55 5.34
C LYS A 21 4.97 -10.81 5.76
N ALA A 22 4.14 -10.74 6.80
CA ALA A 22 3.29 -11.86 7.22
C ALA A 22 2.25 -12.24 6.15
N LEU A 23 1.82 -11.29 5.32
CA LEU A 23 1.00 -11.57 4.12
C LEU A 23 1.83 -12.18 2.97
N GLY A 24 3.14 -12.35 3.14
CA GLY A 24 4.06 -12.91 2.17
C GLY A 24 4.48 -11.94 1.07
N LEU A 25 4.55 -10.63 1.38
CA LEU A 25 5.21 -9.65 0.52
C LEU A 25 6.73 -9.72 0.70
N ARG A 26 7.48 -9.41 -0.36
CA ARG A 26 8.94 -9.31 -0.28
C ARG A 26 9.32 -8.12 0.60
N GLY A 27 10.48 -8.21 1.26
CA GLY A 27 10.91 -7.20 2.23
C GLY A 27 11.00 -5.78 1.65
N ARG A 28 11.42 -5.64 0.39
CA ARG A 28 11.49 -4.35 -0.31
C ARG A 28 10.10 -3.77 -0.60
N ASP A 29 9.19 -4.60 -1.10
CA ASP A 29 7.82 -4.18 -1.44
C ASP A 29 7.03 -3.81 -0.19
N ALA A 30 7.20 -4.59 0.89
CA ALA A 30 6.62 -4.28 2.20
C ALA A 30 7.15 -2.95 2.77
N ALA A 31 8.46 -2.69 2.66
CA ALA A 31 9.05 -1.42 3.09
C ALA A 31 8.53 -0.24 2.27
N TYR A 32 8.45 -0.39 0.95
CA TYR A 32 7.91 0.66 0.08
C TYR A 32 6.46 1.00 0.42
N LEU A 33 5.60 -0.02 0.53
CA LEU A 33 4.18 0.18 0.87
C LEU A 33 3.97 0.73 2.29
N ALA A 34 4.86 0.42 3.23
CA ALA A 34 4.80 0.96 4.58
C ALA A 34 5.20 2.43 4.66
N SER A 35 6.13 2.86 3.81
CA SER A 35 6.57 4.25 3.73
C SER A 35 5.71 5.11 2.81
N ALA A 36 5.03 4.50 1.83
CA ALA A 36 4.18 5.21 0.89
C ALA A 36 2.86 5.61 1.55
N ALA A 37 2.58 6.91 1.58
CA ALA A 37 1.26 7.40 1.93
C ALA A 37 0.30 7.13 0.76
N PRO A 38 -0.86 6.50 1.00
CA PRO A 38 -1.85 6.36 -0.04
C PRO A 38 -2.46 7.73 -0.37
N PRO A 39 -2.64 8.06 -1.65
CA PRO A 39 -3.25 9.33 -2.04
C PRO A 39 -4.71 9.38 -1.59
N ALA A 40 -5.08 10.46 -0.89
CA ALA A 40 -6.40 10.64 -0.29
C ALA A 40 -7.49 10.95 -1.34
N GLU A 41 -7.10 11.54 -2.47
CA GLU A 41 -8.02 11.96 -3.52
C GLU A 41 -7.90 11.10 -4.78
N ALA A 42 -9.02 10.92 -5.47
CA ALA A 42 -9.05 10.26 -6.76
C ALA A 42 -8.37 11.13 -7.82
N GLY A 43 -7.33 10.61 -8.46
CA GLY A 43 -6.52 11.37 -9.42
C GLY A 43 -5.45 10.52 -10.10
N PRO A 44 -4.61 11.13 -10.95
CA PRO A 44 -3.53 10.43 -11.66
C PRO A 44 -2.53 9.77 -10.70
N GLU A 45 -2.29 10.37 -9.53
CA GLU A 45 -1.43 9.81 -8.49
C GLU A 45 -2.02 8.56 -7.84
N GLN A 46 -3.34 8.54 -7.60
CA GLN A 46 -4.03 7.35 -7.13
C GLN A 46 -3.99 6.21 -8.15
N ALA A 47 -4.18 6.52 -9.43
CA ALA A 47 -4.04 5.52 -10.50
C ALA A 47 -2.61 4.96 -10.57
N ARG A 48 -1.58 5.80 -10.37
CA ARG A 48 -0.19 5.36 -10.32
C ARG A 48 0.08 4.48 -9.10
N TYR A 49 -0.37 4.89 -7.91
CA TYR A 49 -0.26 4.10 -6.68
C TYR A 49 -0.89 2.71 -6.85
N TRP A 50 -2.09 2.63 -7.43
CA TRP A 50 -2.74 1.34 -7.68
C TRP A 50 -2.01 0.45 -8.69
N LYS A 51 -1.39 1.03 -9.73
CA LYS A 51 -0.55 0.29 -10.67
C LYS A 51 0.69 -0.30 -9.99
N GLU A 52 1.37 0.51 -9.17
CA GLU A 52 2.53 0.07 -8.39
C GLU A 52 2.14 -1.04 -7.40
N LEU A 53 1.04 -0.86 -6.67
CA LEU A 53 0.50 -1.88 -5.77
C LEU A 53 0.14 -3.17 -6.52
N ALA A 54 -0.49 -3.07 -7.68
CA ALA A 54 -0.87 -4.22 -8.49
C ALA A 54 0.34 -5.01 -9.02
N PHE A 55 1.47 -4.33 -9.26
CA PHE A 55 2.74 -4.92 -9.66
C PHE A 55 3.43 -5.65 -8.50
N MET A 56 3.44 -5.05 -7.30
CA MET A 56 4.08 -5.64 -6.11
C MET A 56 3.24 -6.72 -5.43
N VAL A 57 1.91 -6.61 -5.50
CA VAL A 57 0.97 -7.42 -4.72
C VAL A 57 0.12 -8.31 -5.64
N PRO A 58 0.20 -9.64 -5.50
CA PRO A 58 -0.66 -10.58 -6.22
C PRO A 58 -2.14 -10.28 -5.97
N ALA A 59 -2.98 -10.43 -7.00
CA ALA A 59 -4.40 -10.11 -6.93
C ALA A 59 -5.12 -10.72 -5.71
N ALA A 60 -4.81 -11.98 -5.38
CA ALA A 60 -5.38 -12.69 -4.23
C ALA A 60 -5.06 -12.04 -2.87
N LYS A 61 -3.97 -11.27 -2.77
CA LYS A 61 -3.49 -10.66 -1.52
C LYS A 61 -3.84 -9.17 -1.42
N ARG A 62 -4.29 -8.54 -2.50
CA ARG A 62 -4.60 -7.09 -2.53
C ARG A 62 -5.62 -6.67 -1.48
N PRO A 63 -6.74 -7.39 -1.24
CA PRO A 63 -7.70 -7.00 -0.21
C PRO A 63 -7.08 -6.96 1.18
N ALA A 64 -6.29 -7.99 1.54
CA ALA A 64 -5.61 -8.07 2.82
C ALA A 64 -4.53 -6.98 2.98
N VAL A 65 -3.77 -6.71 1.92
CA VAL A 65 -2.79 -5.60 1.92
C VAL A 65 -3.49 -4.25 2.08
N CYS A 66 -4.59 -4.01 1.37
CA CYS A 66 -5.36 -2.77 1.50
C CYS A 66 -5.87 -2.58 2.93
N ALA A 67 -6.39 -3.64 3.55
CA ALA A 67 -6.83 -3.63 4.95
C ALA A 67 -5.69 -3.28 5.92
N VAL A 68 -4.49 -3.86 5.72
CA VAL A 68 -3.32 -3.52 6.54
C VAL A 68 -2.89 -2.07 6.35
N LEU A 69 -2.94 -1.56 5.12
CA LEU A 69 -2.57 -0.18 4.80
C LEU A 69 -3.63 0.85 5.21
N GLY A 70 -4.82 0.41 5.66
CA GLY A 70 -5.93 1.28 6.03
C GLY A 70 -6.61 1.94 4.82
N ILE A 71 -6.45 1.38 3.63
CA ILE A 71 -7.00 1.93 2.38
C ILE A 71 -8.19 1.09 1.92
N ARG A 72 -9.20 1.76 1.38
CA ARG A 72 -10.22 1.06 0.60
C ARG A 72 -9.56 0.68 -0.72
N GLY A 73 -9.60 -0.61 -1.07
CA GLY A 73 -9.20 -1.07 -2.39
C GLY A 73 -9.94 -0.29 -3.48
N PRO A 74 -9.51 -0.32 -4.75
CA PRO A 74 -10.35 0.18 -5.81
C PRO A 74 -11.63 -0.66 -5.74
N GLU A 75 -12.69 -0.06 -5.20
CA GLU A 75 -13.99 -0.68 -5.17
C GLU A 75 -14.25 -1.06 -6.62
N ARG A 76 -14.47 -2.35 -6.89
CA ARG A 76 -15.18 -2.65 -8.13
C ARG A 76 -16.45 -1.81 -8.01
N ARG A 77 -16.59 -0.80 -8.87
CA ARG A 77 -17.89 -0.25 -9.20
C ARG A 77 -18.67 -1.40 -9.85
N GLU A 78 -19.17 -2.32 -9.05
CA GLU A 78 -20.20 -3.26 -9.45
C GLU A 78 -21.49 -2.79 -8.77
N ALA A 79 -22.43 -2.38 -9.63
CA ALA A 79 -23.86 -2.20 -9.42
C ALA A 79 -24.33 -1.02 -8.54
N ALA A 80 -24.55 0.12 -9.21
CA ALA A 80 -25.80 0.86 -9.08
C ALA A 80 -26.29 1.22 -10.49
#